data_AF-X0XDG7-F1
#
_entry.id   AF-X0XDG7-F1
#
_cell.length_a   1.000
_cell.length_b   1.000
_cell.length_c   1.000
_cell.angle_alpha   90.00
_cell.angle_beta   90.00
_cell.angle_gamma   90.00
#
_symmetry.space_group_name_H-M   'P 1'
#
loop_
_entity.id
_entity.type
_entity.pdbx_description
1 polymer ?
#
loop_
_entity_poly.entity_id
_entity_poly.type
_entity_poly.pdbx_seq_one_letter_code
_entity_poly.pdbx_strand_id
1 'polypeptide(L)'
;MKKMHHLQIEPGQIGEFVIMPGDPDRCHLIAEHFENPQLIAQSREYVTYTGKYKGLTVSVTSTGMGCPSAAIALEELIMSGAKYLIRLGTTGALQKNINLGDIIIPTSAVRLEGTSVEYIPIEFPAVAD
;
A
#
# COMPACT_ATOMS: atom_id res chain seq x y z
N MET A 1 -11.09 20.37 -5.37
CA MET A 1 -9.86 19.55 -5.40
C MET A 1 -10.05 18.47 -6.45
N LYS A 2 -8.98 18.01 -7.12
CA LYS A 2 -9.10 17.03 -8.21
C LYS A 2 -9.17 15.62 -7.60
N LYS A 3 -10.21 14.87 -7.94
CA LYS A 3 -10.34 13.45 -7.59
C LYS A 3 -9.28 12.62 -8.32
N MET A 4 -8.64 11.71 -7.60
CA MET A 4 -7.64 10.79 -8.14
C MET A 4 -8.27 9.84 -9.17
N HIS A 5 -7.57 9.58 -10.28
CA HIS A 5 -8.18 8.95 -11.44
C HIS A 5 -8.47 7.46 -11.23
N HIS A 6 -7.55 6.76 -10.58
CA HIS A 6 -7.63 5.31 -10.41
C HIS A 6 -8.25 4.93 -9.07
N LEU A 7 -7.78 5.53 -7.97
CA LEU A 7 -8.24 5.24 -6.61
C LEU A 7 -9.60 5.87 -6.30
N GLN A 8 -10.00 6.89 -7.06
CA GLN A 8 -11.27 7.61 -6.85
C GLN A 8 -11.39 8.23 -5.45
N ILE A 9 -10.25 8.66 -4.88
CA ILE A 9 -10.15 9.39 -3.61
C ILE A 9 -9.85 10.88 -3.84
N GLU A 10 -10.05 11.69 -2.81
CA GLU A 10 -9.74 13.13 -2.78
C GLU A 10 -8.83 13.46 -1.59
N PRO A 11 -7.99 14.52 -1.68
CA PRO A 11 -7.20 15.00 -0.55
C PRO A 11 -8.09 15.26 0.69
N GLY A 12 -7.65 14.77 1.84
CA GLY A 12 -8.39 14.85 3.11
C GLY A 12 -9.32 13.67 3.39
N GLN A 13 -9.50 12.73 2.45
CA GLN A 13 -10.26 11.49 2.69
C GLN A 13 -9.41 10.33 3.25
N ILE A 14 -8.09 10.49 3.25
CA ILE A 14 -7.14 9.50 3.79
C ILE A 14 -6.30 10.10 4.91
N GLY A 15 -5.72 9.24 5.75
CA GLY A 15 -4.72 9.62 6.74
C GLY A 15 -3.31 9.72 6.17
N GLU A 16 -2.37 10.24 6.97
CA GLU A 16 -0.95 10.28 6.59
C GLU A 16 -0.29 8.89 6.58
N PHE A 17 -0.86 7.93 7.33
CA PHE A 17 -0.40 6.55 7.45
C PHE A 17 -1.30 5.62 6.63
N VAL A 18 -0.73 4.93 5.65
CA VAL A 18 -1.47 4.05 4.73
C VAL A 18 -0.87 2.64 4.70
N ILE A 19 -1.69 1.64 5.00
CA ILE A 19 -1.34 0.22 4.83
C ILE A 19 -1.74 -0.22 3.42
N MET A 20 -0.86 -0.96 2.73
CA MET A 20 -1.01 -1.29 1.32
C MET A 20 -0.99 -2.80 1.07
N PRO A 21 -2.12 -3.52 1.27
CA PRO A 21 -2.24 -4.90 0.85
C PRO A 21 -2.30 -5.03 -0.68
N GLY A 22 -1.99 -6.22 -1.20
CA GLY A 22 -2.18 -6.50 -2.63
C GLY A 22 -3.64 -6.80 -2.95
N ASP A 23 -4.22 -7.67 -2.13
CA ASP A 23 -5.57 -8.18 -2.27
C ASP A 23 -6.62 -7.16 -1.76
N PRO A 24 -7.60 -6.75 -2.59
CA PRO A 24 -8.72 -5.90 -2.17
C PRO A 24 -9.49 -6.42 -0.96
N ASP A 25 -9.67 -7.74 -0.84
CA ASP A 25 -10.44 -8.33 0.26
C ASP A 25 -9.72 -8.17 1.60
N ARG A 26 -8.37 -8.08 1.57
CA ARG A 26 -7.57 -7.83 2.76
C ARG A 26 -7.74 -6.42 3.31
N CYS A 27 -8.19 -5.45 2.51
CA CYS A 27 -8.50 -4.10 3.02
C CYS A 27 -9.60 -4.14 4.07
N HIS A 28 -10.63 -4.97 3.86
CA HIS A 28 -11.71 -5.12 4.83
C HIS A 28 -11.19 -5.70 6.15
N LEU A 29 -10.42 -6.79 6.10
CA LEU A 29 -9.82 -7.43 7.28
C LEU A 29 -8.91 -6.47 8.07
N ILE A 30 -8.12 -5.65 7.37
CA ILE A 30 -7.27 -4.65 8.03
C ILE A 30 -8.14 -3.54 8.66
N ALA A 31 -9.18 -3.09 7.96
CA ALA A 31 -10.06 -2.02 8.43
C ALA A 31 -10.87 -2.41 9.68
N GLU A 32 -11.12 -3.70 9.93
CA GLU A 32 -11.73 -4.19 11.18
C GLU A 32 -10.92 -3.83 12.44
N HIS A 33 -9.61 -3.58 12.28
CA HIS A 33 -8.75 -3.12 13.37
C HIS A 33 -8.82 -1.61 13.61
N PHE A 34 -9.51 -0.85 12.77
CA PHE A 34 -9.70 0.59 12.94
C PHE A 34 -10.95 0.87 13.76
N GLU A 35 -10.93 1.98 14.48
CA GLU A 35 -12.11 2.61 15.07
C GLU A 35 -12.89 3.35 13.98
N ASN A 36 -14.19 3.08 13.87
CA ASN A 36 -15.12 3.69 12.91
C ASN A 36 -14.63 3.64 11.44
N PRO A 37 -14.24 2.46 10.91
CA PRO A 37 -13.77 2.36 9.53
C PRO A 37 -14.87 2.76 8.55
N GLN A 38 -14.51 3.57 7.56
CA GLN A 38 -15.38 3.99 6.46
C GLN A 38 -14.76 3.54 5.14
N LEU A 39 -15.58 2.92 4.29
CA LEU A 39 -15.21 2.68 2.90
C LEU A 39 -15.24 4.03 2.16
N ILE A 40 -14.07 4.49 1.70
CA ILE A 40 -13.94 5.78 1.01
C ILE A 40 -14.20 5.61 -0.48
N ALA A 41 -13.57 4.60 -1.08
CA ALA A 41 -13.69 4.33 -2.50
C ALA A 41 -13.40 2.86 -2.82
N GLN A 42 -14.04 2.37 -3.87
CA GLN A 42 -13.75 1.08 -4.49
C GLN A 42 -13.78 1.28 -6.00
N SER A 43 -12.62 1.16 -6.63
CA SER A 43 -12.46 1.30 -8.08
C SER A 43 -11.39 0.34 -8.57
N ARG A 44 -11.74 -0.50 -9.55
CA ARG A 44 -10.85 -1.54 -10.08
C ARG A 44 -10.31 -2.42 -8.93
N GLU A 45 -8.99 -2.63 -8.86
CA GLU A 45 -8.29 -3.31 -7.79
C GLU A 45 -8.03 -2.45 -6.53
N TYR A 46 -8.46 -1.19 -6.50
CA TYR A 46 -8.19 -0.24 -5.40
C TYR A 46 -9.41 -0.08 -4.49
N VAL A 47 -9.36 -0.71 -3.32
CA VAL A 47 -10.33 -0.56 -2.22
C VAL A 47 -9.65 0.26 -1.14
N THR A 48 -10.23 1.39 -0.76
CA THR A 48 -9.69 2.29 0.26
C THR A 48 -10.65 2.42 1.44
N TYR A 49 -10.17 2.09 2.64
CA TYR A 49 -10.83 2.42 3.90
C TYR A 49 -10.03 3.45 4.68
N THR A 50 -10.72 4.28 5.45
CA THR A 50 -10.12 5.20 6.42
C THR A 50 -10.83 5.07 7.75
N GLY A 51 -10.09 5.09 8.85
CA GLY A 51 -10.62 5.09 10.21
C GLY A 51 -9.63 5.70 11.19
N LYS A 52 -9.79 5.41 12.47
CA LYS A 52 -8.80 5.77 13.49
C LYS A 52 -8.09 4.55 14.06
N TYR A 53 -6.84 4.69 14.43
CA TYR A 53 -6.11 3.69 15.20
C TYR A 53 -5.25 4.40 16.23
N LYS A 54 -5.51 4.16 17.53
CA LYS A 54 -4.79 4.82 18.64
C LYS A 54 -4.77 6.35 18.51
N GLY A 55 -5.91 6.93 18.11
CA GLY A 55 -6.08 8.38 17.92
C GLY A 55 -5.55 8.94 16.61
N LEU A 56 -4.82 8.17 15.80
CA LEU A 56 -4.31 8.58 14.48
C LEU A 56 -5.32 8.26 13.39
N THR A 57 -5.49 9.16 12.41
CA THR A 57 -6.22 8.83 11.17
C THR A 57 -5.33 7.92 10.32
N VAL A 58 -5.82 6.71 10.05
CA VAL A 58 -5.10 5.70 9.27
C VAL A 58 -5.98 5.23 8.11
N SER A 59 -5.33 4.85 7.02
CA SER A 59 -6.01 4.31 5.85
C SER A 59 -5.42 2.96 5.44
N VAL A 60 -6.21 2.19 4.70
CA VAL A 60 -5.74 1.00 4.01
C VAL A 60 -6.22 1.06 2.57
N THR A 61 -5.32 0.84 1.62
CA THR A 61 -5.61 0.87 0.17
C THR A 61 -4.97 -0.31 -0.53
N SER A 62 -5.76 -1.13 -1.21
CA SER A 62 -5.22 -2.25 -1.99
C SER A 62 -4.49 -1.77 -3.23
N THR A 63 -3.47 -2.52 -3.65
CA THR A 63 -2.64 -2.17 -4.81
C THR A 63 -2.86 -3.06 -6.02
N GLY A 64 -3.60 -4.16 -5.87
CA GLY A 64 -3.56 -5.27 -6.83
C GLY A 64 -2.20 -5.98 -6.86
N MET A 65 -2.01 -6.80 -7.89
CA MET A 65 -0.77 -7.52 -8.16
C MET A 65 0.11 -6.77 -9.16
N GLY A 66 1.41 -6.72 -8.87
CA GLY A 66 2.44 -6.15 -9.75
C GLY A 66 2.86 -4.72 -9.37
N CYS A 67 4.09 -4.36 -9.74
CA CYS A 67 4.63 -3.03 -9.49
C CYS A 67 3.90 -1.89 -10.25
N PRO A 68 3.36 -2.09 -11.48
CA PRO A 68 2.66 -1.00 -12.18
C PRO A 68 1.41 -0.49 -11.46
N SER A 69 0.55 -1.40 -10.99
CA SER A 69 -0.67 -1.05 -10.24
C SER A 69 -0.33 -0.50 -8.86
N ALA A 70 0.68 -1.06 -8.19
CA ALA A 70 1.18 -0.49 -6.94
C ALA A 70 1.70 0.94 -7.11
N ALA A 71 2.44 1.24 -8.18
CA ALA A 71 2.94 2.60 -8.44
C ALA A 71 1.81 3.61 -8.64
N ILE A 72 0.73 3.24 -9.33
CA ILE A 72 -0.48 4.07 -9.45
C ILE A 72 -1.05 4.40 -8.07
N ALA A 73 -1.18 3.39 -7.20
CA ALA A 73 -1.68 3.60 -5.84
C ALA A 73 -0.75 4.49 -5.03
N LEU A 74 0.56 4.27 -5.07
CA LEU A 74 1.54 5.10 -4.36
C LEU A 74 1.42 6.57 -4.77
N GLU A 75 1.46 6.86 -6.08
CA GLU A 75 1.39 8.21 -6.61
C GLU A 75 0.10 8.93 -6.18
N GLU A 76 -1.06 8.30 -6.37
CA GLU A 76 -2.35 8.92 -6.02
C GLU A 76 -2.57 9.06 -4.51
N LEU A 77 -2.00 8.16 -3.69
CA LEU A 77 -2.00 8.29 -2.22
C LEU A 77 -1.09 9.45 -1.77
N ILE A 78 0.11 9.57 -2.32
CA ILE A 78 1.04 10.66 -2.01
C ILE A 78 0.42 12.01 -2.42
N MET A 79 -0.17 12.10 -3.62
CA MET A 79 -0.91 13.27 -4.08
C MET A 79 -2.11 13.62 -3.19
N SER A 80 -2.65 12.63 -2.44
CA SER A 80 -3.77 12.79 -1.51
C SER A 80 -3.35 13.05 -0.06
N GLY A 81 -2.05 13.10 0.22
CA GLY A 81 -1.49 13.47 1.53
C GLY A 81 -0.89 12.33 2.35
N ALA A 82 -0.75 11.13 1.80
CA ALA A 82 -0.02 10.04 2.45
C ALA A 82 1.46 10.40 2.62
N LYS A 83 2.03 10.07 3.78
CA LYS A 83 3.44 10.29 4.11
C LYS A 83 4.16 8.99 4.48
N TYR A 84 3.44 8.07 5.09
CA TYR A 84 3.98 6.80 5.57
C TYR A 84 3.20 5.67 4.91
N LEU A 85 3.85 4.88 4.07
CA LEU A 85 3.23 3.82 3.29
C LEU A 85 3.88 2.48 3.65
N ILE A 86 3.08 1.53 4.15
CA ILE A 86 3.57 0.20 4.56
C ILE A 86 2.88 -0.88 3.73
N ARG A 87 3.67 -1.60 2.92
CA ARG A 87 3.20 -2.77 2.18
C ARG A 87 2.93 -3.94 3.15
N LEU A 88 1.71 -4.49 3.11
CA LEU A 88 1.35 -5.73 3.82
C LEU A 88 1.07 -6.86 2.81
N GLY A 89 2.11 -7.64 2.51
CA GLY A 89 2.06 -8.67 1.48
C GLY A 89 2.15 -10.10 2.02
N THR A 90 2.18 -11.03 1.08
CA THR A 90 2.62 -12.42 1.28
C THR A 90 3.82 -12.66 0.37
N THR A 91 4.71 -13.58 0.73
CA THR A 91 5.84 -13.97 -0.12
C THR A 91 6.19 -15.44 0.07
N GLY A 92 6.87 -16.02 -0.92
CA GLY A 92 7.63 -17.24 -0.74
C GLY A 92 8.96 -16.97 -0.02
N ALA A 93 9.49 -17.99 0.65
CA ALA A 93 10.81 -17.98 1.25
C ALA A 93 11.87 -18.55 0.30
N LEU A 94 13.06 -17.96 0.28
CA LEU A 94 14.23 -18.50 -0.44
C LEU A 94 15.23 -19.18 0.52
N GLN A 95 15.14 -18.85 1.80
CA GLN A 95 16.01 -19.34 2.87
C GLN A 95 15.33 -20.50 3.60
N LYS A 96 16.03 -21.62 3.74
CA LYS A 96 15.50 -22.88 4.30
C LYS A 96 15.00 -22.76 5.74
N ASN A 97 15.44 -21.76 6.48
CA ASN A 97 15.08 -21.55 7.88
C ASN A 97 13.83 -20.67 8.08
N ILE A 98 13.22 -20.16 7.01
CA ILE A 98 11.97 -19.40 7.06
C ILE A 98 10.82 -20.37 6.77
N ASN A 99 9.89 -20.48 7.70
CA ASN A 99 8.76 -21.40 7.65
C ASN A 99 7.47 -20.70 7.19
N LEU A 100 6.46 -21.49 6.82
CA LEU A 100 5.13 -20.95 6.54
C LEU A 100 4.55 -20.32 7.81
N GLY A 101 4.06 -19.09 7.68
CA GLY A 101 3.51 -18.31 8.79
C GLY A 101 4.53 -17.39 9.48
N ASP A 102 5.83 -17.54 9.19
CA ASP A 102 6.82 -16.60 9.69
C ASP A 102 6.61 -15.21 9.08
N ILE A 103 6.80 -14.17 9.91
CA ILE A 103 6.72 -12.77 9.49
C ILE A 103 8.12 -12.30 9.13
N ILE A 104 8.23 -11.63 7.99
CA ILE A 104 9.45 -10.98 7.56
C ILE A 104 9.24 -9.46 7.43
N ILE A 105 10.27 -8.70 7.77
CA ILE A 105 10.34 -7.25 7.54
C ILE A 105 11.50 -7.03 6.56
N PRO A 106 11.23 -6.86 5.26
CA PRO A 106 12.28 -6.61 4.28
C PRO A 106 12.83 -5.19 4.46
N THR A 107 14.16 -5.07 4.58
CA THR A 107 14.85 -3.77 4.61
C THR A 107 15.23 -3.27 3.21
N SER A 108 15.20 -4.15 2.21
CA SER A 108 15.52 -3.85 0.82
C SER A 108 14.90 -4.88 -0.12
N ALA A 109 14.77 -4.54 -1.40
CA ALA A 109 14.29 -5.44 -2.45
C ALA A 109 15.25 -5.47 -3.65
N VAL A 110 15.39 -6.64 -4.28
CA VAL A 110 16.05 -6.76 -5.59
C VAL A 110 15.09 -6.18 -6.65
N ARG A 111 15.56 -5.17 -7.39
CA ARG A 111 14.80 -4.48 -8.44
C ARG A 111 14.74 -5.29 -9.75
N LEU A 112 14.23 -6.52 -9.68
CA LEU A 112 14.02 -7.39 -10.84
C LEU A 112 12.61 -7.19 -11.42
N GLU A 113 12.26 -5.94 -11.71
CA GLU A 113 10.97 -5.53 -12.25
C GLU A 113 11.15 -4.28 -13.12
N GLY A 114 10.16 -3.95 -13.97
CA GLY A 114 10.30 -2.86 -14.94
C GLY A 114 9.84 -1.49 -14.43
N THR A 115 8.97 -1.43 -13.43
CA THR A 115 8.34 -0.17 -13.01
C THR A 115 9.34 0.78 -12.39
N SER A 116 10.19 0.34 -11.45
CA SER A 116 11.16 1.27 -10.84
C SER A 116 12.21 1.78 -11.83
N VAL A 117 12.50 1.05 -12.91
CA VAL A 117 13.45 1.47 -13.95
C VAL A 117 12.92 2.68 -14.72
N GLU A 118 11.59 2.78 -14.87
CA GLU A 118 10.93 3.96 -15.45
C GLU A 118 11.00 5.19 -14.52
N TYR A 119 11.27 4.99 -13.22
CA TYR A 119 11.40 6.09 -12.25
C TYR A 119 12.86 6.52 -12.06
N ILE A 120 13.78 5.58 -11.95
CA ILE A 120 15.15 5.85 -11.52
C ILE A 120 16.14 4.80 -12.07
N PRO A 121 17.40 5.18 -12.38
CA PRO A 121 18.41 4.24 -12.90
C PRO A 121 18.53 2.98 -12.04
N ILE A 122 18.81 1.82 -12.68
CA ILE A 122 18.79 0.50 -12.05
C ILE A 122 19.78 0.36 -10.87
N GLU A 123 20.84 1.16 -10.86
CA GLU A 123 21.86 1.21 -9.82
C GLU A 123 21.34 1.79 -8.50
N PHE A 124 20.25 2.55 -8.53
CA PHE A 124 19.66 3.12 -7.31
C PHE A 124 19.07 2.01 -6.42
N PRO A 125 19.39 1.95 -5.12
CA PRO A 125 18.93 0.87 -4.27
C PRO A 125 17.44 1.02 -3.90
N ALA A 126 16.66 -0.06 -3.94
CA ALA A 126 15.33 -0.10 -3.34
C ALA A 126 15.47 -0.51 -1.87
N VAL A 127 15.58 0.49 -0.99
CA VAL A 127 15.74 0.35 0.46
C VAL A 127 14.58 1.02 1.19
N ALA A 128 14.18 0.45 2.32
CA ALA A 128 13.22 1.07 3.23
C ALA A 128 13.87 2.25 3.98
N ASP A 129 13.04 3.16 4.51
CA ASP A 129 13.45 4.31 5.34
C ASP A 129 14.23 3.89 6.62
#